data_AF-A0A968LPA8-F1
#
_entry.id   AF-A0A968LPA8-F1
#
_cell.length_a   1.000
_cell.length_b   1.000
_cell.length_c   1.000
_cell.angle_alpha   90.00
_cell.angle_beta   90.00
_cell.angle_gamma   90.00
#
_symmetry.space_group_name_H-M   'P 1'
#
loop_
_entity.id
_entity.type
_entity.pdbx_description
1 polymer ?
#
loop_
_entity_poly.entity_id
_entity_poly.type
_entity_poly.pdbx_seq_one_letter_code
_entity_poly.pdbx_strand_id
1 'polypeptide(L)'
;MKLSSDANELLEPGKLTRIGLDDVRDIPTIKMPYGQEVPIVHASAGIRRIAALSYALVWTWQEHLRACEITGESPAKSIVVLIDELEEHLHPRWQRVILPALLETVQALTKQYKLDVQIIATTHSPMVMASLEPLFDPEKDAWFDLNLVDGKVTLEKMASYRQGDANAWLQSAAFDLSGTGSIQVDEAKDRAAKALEGSRLTKKKFLELDRELRSLLTDTDEFWIRWRFVGQKKGWL
;
A
#
# COMPACT_ATOMS: atom_id res chain seq x y z
N MET A 1 1.97 17.48 -1.58
CA MET A 1 1.68 16.06 -1.87
C MET A 1 0.18 15.90 -2.08
N LYS A 2 -0.27 15.37 -3.23
CA LYS A 2 -1.69 15.21 -3.55
C LYS A 2 -2.10 13.76 -3.29
N LEU A 3 -2.89 13.52 -2.24
CA LEU A 3 -3.27 12.17 -1.80
C LEU A 3 -4.76 11.85 -1.96
N SER A 4 -5.49 12.71 -2.66
CA SER A 4 -6.83 12.38 -3.14
C SER A 4 -7.04 12.99 -4.52
N SER A 5 -7.75 12.24 -5.36
CA SER A 5 -8.31 12.74 -6.63
C SER A 5 -9.67 13.40 -6.42
N ASP A 6 -10.31 13.22 -5.26
CA ASP A 6 -11.58 13.83 -4.92
C ASP A 6 -11.34 15.26 -4.41
N ALA A 7 -11.95 16.23 -5.09
CA ALA A 7 -11.87 17.64 -4.70
C ALA A 7 -12.44 17.90 -3.30
N ASN A 8 -13.35 17.04 -2.83
CA ASN A 8 -13.94 17.14 -1.49
C ASN A 8 -13.03 16.57 -0.39
N GLU A 9 -11.85 16.04 -0.71
CA GLU A 9 -10.88 15.53 0.28
C GLU A 9 -9.57 16.31 0.29
N LEU A 10 -9.54 17.47 -0.37
CA LEU A 10 -8.37 18.34 -0.36
C LEU A 10 -8.15 18.88 1.06
N LEU A 11 -6.97 18.59 1.59
CA LEU A 11 -6.48 19.14 2.85
C LEU A 11 -5.62 20.35 2.54
N GLU A 12 -5.92 21.46 3.21
CA GLU A 12 -5.18 22.71 3.06
C GLU A 12 -4.56 23.15 4.39
N PRO A 13 -3.42 23.85 4.37
CA PRO A 13 -2.90 24.52 5.56
C PRO A 13 -3.93 25.53 6.10
N GLY A 14 -4.21 25.44 7.41
CA GLY A 14 -5.02 26.40 8.15
C GLY A 14 -4.18 27.45 8.88
N LYS A 15 -4.83 28.22 9.76
CA LYS A 15 -4.14 29.22 10.59
C LYS A 15 -3.40 28.55 11.74
N LEU A 16 -2.30 29.15 12.19
CA LEU A 16 -1.64 28.70 13.41
C LEU A 16 -2.59 28.87 14.61
N THR A 17 -2.54 27.92 15.55
CA THR A 17 -3.38 27.94 16.75
C THR A 17 -2.60 27.51 17.99
N ARG A 18 -3.19 27.72 19.17
CA ARG A 18 -2.67 27.27 20.46
C ARG A 18 -3.71 26.40 21.15
N ILE A 19 -3.27 25.28 21.70
CA ILE A 19 -4.17 24.24 22.23
C ILE A 19 -4.44 24.44 23.72
N GLY A 20 -3.46 24.92 24.47
CA GLY A 20 -3.56 25.15 25.91
C GLY A 20 -2.97 26.48 26.32
N LEU A 21 -3.35 26.94 27.52
CA LEU A 21 -2.83 28.19 28.11
C LEU A 21 -1.31 28.12 28.34
N ASP A 22 -0.79 26.92 28.64
CA ASP A 22 0.63 26.69 28.91
C ASP A 22 1.42 26.30 27.65
N ASP A 23 0.76 26.08 26.50
CA ASP A 23 1.41 25.75 25.23
C ASP A 23 1.62 27.02 24.41
N VAL A 24 2.83 27.58 24.50
CA VAL A 24 3.22 28.81 23.81
C VAL A 24 3.59 28.59 22.33
N ARG A 25 3.59 27.35 21.84
CA ARG A 25 3.94 27.03 20.46
C ARG A 25 2.79 27.39 19.53
N ASP A 26 3.12 28.00 18.39
CA ASP A 26 2.15 28.21 17.32
C ASP A 26 2.04 26.92 16.50
N ILE A 27 0.95 26.19 16.69
CA ILE A 27 0.74 24.86 16.12
C ILE A 27 0.06 24.98 14.76
N PRO A 28 0.63 24.39 13.69
CA PRO A 28 -0.02 24.33 12.38
C PRO A 28 -1.36 23.61 12.45
N THR A 29 -2.36 24.13 11.74
CA THR A 29 -3.65 23.46 11.58
C THR A 29 -3.84 23.01 10.13
N ILE A 30 -4.77 22.08 9.95
CA ILE A 30 -5.24 21.61 8.64
C ILE A 30 -6.71 21.99 8.53
N LYS A 31 -7.08 22.68 7.44
CA LYS A 31 -8.47 22.90 7.06
C LYS A 31 -9.03 21.59 6.58
N MET A 32 -10.04 21.11 7.30
CA MET A 32 -10.74 19.88 6.96
C MET A 32 -11.89 20.19 5.99
N PRO A 33 -12.29 19.23 5.14
CA PRO A 33 -13.38 19.44 4.18
C PRO A 33 -14.73 19.85 4.80
N TYR A 34 -14.95 19.49 6.06
CA TYR A 34 -16.13 19.87 6.84
C TYR A 34 -16.02 21.26 7.49
N GLY A 35 -15.03 22.07 7.09
CA GLY A 35 -14.93 23.49 7.42
C GLY A 35 -14.24 23.83 8.74
N GLN A 36 -13.88 22.84 9.57
CA GLN A 36 -13.12 23.07 10.80
C GLN A 36 -11.61 22.97 10.56
N GLU A 37 -10.85 23.82 11.26
CA GLU A 37 -9.40 23.74 11.31
C GLU A 37 -8.98 22.85 12.48
N VAL A 38 -8.19 21.82 12.21
CA VAL A 38 -7.74 20.85 13.20
C VAL A 38 -6.24 21.02 13.43
N PRO A 39 -5.77 21.21 14.67
CA PRO A 39 -4.33 21.23 14.98
C PRO A 39 -3.66 19.94 14.51
N ILE A 40 -2.48 20.04 13.91
CA ILE A 40 -1.76 18.88 13.34
C ILE A 40 -1.53 17.78 14.39
N VAL A 41 -1.31 18.15 15.65
CA VAL A 41 -1.11 17.21 16.76
C VAL A 41 -2.38 16.42 17.12
N HIS A 42 -3.56 16.91 16.71
CA HIS A 42 -4.85 16.24 16.87
C HIS A 42 -5.34 15.56 15.57
N ALA A 43 -4.62 15.72 14.46
CA ALA A 43 -4.95 15.05 13.21
C ALA A 43 -4.75 13.53 13.32
N SER A 44 -5.36 12.76 12.42
CA SER A 44 -5.21 11.30 12.38
C SER A 44 -3.76 10.89 12.12
N ALA A 45 -3.39 9.67 12.53
CA ALA A 45 -2.02 9.16 12.38
C ALA A 45 -1.52 9.25 10.93
N GLY A 46 -2.34 8.85 9.95
CA GLY A 46 -1.98 8.95 8.54
C GLY A 46 -1.74 10.39 8.09
N ILE A 47 -2.59 11.35 8.47
CA ILE A 47 -2.38 12.78 8.15
C ILE A 47 -1.07 13.28 8.74
N ARG A 48 -0.79 12.96 10.01
CA ARG A 48 0.47 13.35 10.67
C ARG A 48 1.68 12.76 9.96
N ARG A 49 1.62 11.48 9.55
CA ARG A 49 2.69 10.80 8.81
C ARG A 49 2.98 11.47 7.47
N ILE A 50 1.93 11.72 6.69
CA ILE A 50 2.02 12.41 5.39
C ILE A 50 2.60 13.82 5.55
N ALA A 51 2.12 14.56 6.54
CA ALA A 51 2.59 15.91 6.81
C ALA A 51 4.06 15.90 7.25
N ALA A 52 4.45 14.96 8.11
CA ALA A 52 5.82 14.78 8.55
C ALA A 52 6.75 14.41 7.39
N LEU A 53 6.37 13.47 6.53
CA LEU A 53 7.13 13.09 5.34
C LEU A 53 7.30 14.28 4.38
N SER A 54 6.20 14.97 4.08
CA SER A 54 6.22 16.16 3.21
C SER A 54 7.12 17.26 3.78
N TYR A 55 7.00 17.51 5.08
CA TYR A 55 7.82 18.48 5.78
C TYR A 55 9.29 18.08 5.75
N ALA A 56 9.63 16.83 6.08
CA ALA A 56 10.99 16.34 6.10
C ALA A 56 11.68 16.49 4.74
N LEU A 57 10.99 16.17 3.64
CA LEU A 57 11.55 16.31 2.29
C LEU A 57 11.84 17.77 1.93
N VAL A 58 10.87 18.66 2.15
CA VAL A 58 11.02 20.08 1.84
C VAL A 58 12.08 20.71 2.75
N TRP A 59 12.00 20.45 4.04
CA TRP A 59 12.89 21.01 5.04
C TRP A 59 14.34 20.57 4.80
N THR A 60 14.58 19.27 4.57
CA THR A 60 15.93 18.75 4.32
C THR A 60 16.57 19.42 3.11
N TRP A 61 15.82 19.60 2.03
CA TRP A 61 16.34 20.28 0.84
C TRP A 61 16.61 21.77 1.09
N GLN A 62 15.72 22.47 1.78
CA GLN A 62 15.90 23.89 2.10
C GLN A 62 17.09 24.13 3.03
N GLU A 63 17.28 23.29 4.05
CA GLU A 63 18.45 23.38 4.94
C GLU A 63 19.74 23.04 4.21
N HIS A 64 19.73 22.08 3.29
CA HIS A 64 20.88 21.79 2.42
C HIS A 64 21.30 23.03 1.62
N LEU A 65 20.34 23.73 0.99
CA LEU A 65 20.62 24.96 0.24
C LEU A 65 21.20 26.05 1.13
N ARG A 66 20.62 26.27 2.32
CA ARG A 66 21.13 27.25 3.28
C ARG A 66 22.55 26.92 3.76
N ALA A 67 22.84 25.65 4.01
CA ALA A 67 24.18 25.21 4.38
C ALA A 67 25.18 25.52 3.27
N CYS A 68 24.85 25.22 2.01
CA CYS A 68 25.67 25.56 0.85
C CYS A 68 25.93 27.06 0.70
N GLU A 69 24.93 27.91 0.98
CA GLU A 69 25.10 29.37 0.98
C GLU A 69 26.12 29.84 2.03
N ILE A 70 26.11 29.22 3.22
CA ILE A 70 27.03 29.56 4.31
C ILE A 70 28.44 29.06 4.04
N THR A 71 28.59 27.84 3.49
CA THR A 71 29.89 27.23 3.24
C THR A 71 30.51 27.67 1.91
N GLY A 72 29.73 28.25 1.01
CA GLY A 72 30.13 28.58 -0.36
C GLY A 72 30.23 27.35 -1.28
N GLU A 73 29.71 26.19 -0.84
CA GLU A 73 29.68 24.97 -1.63
C GLU A 73 28.54 24.98 -2.65
N SER A 74 28.68 24.16 -3.70
CA SER A 74 27.58 23.96 -4.65
C SER A 74 26.54 22.98 -4.08
N PRO A 75 25.23 23.20 -4.32
CA PRO A 75 24.21 22.23 -3.94
C PRO A 75 24.46 20.84 -4.52
N ALA A 76 24.04 19.81 -3.78
CA ALA A 76 24.13 18.43 -4.22
C ALA A 76 23.37 18.24 -5.54
N LYS A 77 23.85 17.32 -6.37
CA LYS A 77 23.23 16.97 -7.65
C LYS A 77 22.39 15.69 -7.60
N SER A 78 22.44 14.97 -6.47
CA SER A 78 21.60 13.81 -6.24
C SER A 78 21.11 13.71 -4.80
N ILE A 79 19.95 13.10 -4.61
CA ILE A 79 19.39 12.72 -3.30
C ILE A 79 18.94 11.27 -3.34
N VAL A 80 19.22 10.54 -2.25
CA VAL A 80 18.64 9.23 -1.98
C VAL A 80 17.66 9.37 -0.82
N VAL A 81 16.41 8.96 -1.02
CA VAL A 81 15.37 8.96 0.00
C VAL A 81 15.08 7.51 0.38
N LEU A 82 15.29 7.17 1.64
CA LEU A 82 14.97 5.85 2.20
C LEU A 82 13.68 5.97 3.03
N ILE A 83 12.68 5.16 2.73
CA ILE A 83 11.41 5.14 3.45
C ILE A 83 11.09 3.72 3.86
N ASP A 84 11.04 3.48 5.16
CA ASP A 84 10.56 2.22 5.68
C ASP A 84 9.04 2.28 5.90
N GLU A 85 8.35 1.20 5.57
CA GLU A 85 6.90 1.03 5.68
C GLU A 85 6.13 2.24 5.13
N LEU A 86 6.21 2.45 3.81
CA LEU A 86 5.63 3.63 3.17
C LEU A 86 4.12 3.81 3.46
N GLU A 87 3.41 2.71 3.64
CA GLU A 87 1.98 2.65 3.93
C GLU A 87 1.61 2.82 5.41
N GLU A 88 2.57 2.88 6.32
CA GLU A 88 2.33 2.78 7.76
C GLU A 88 1.23 3.76 8.22
N HIS A 89 0.19 3.23 8.88
CA HIS A 89 -1.00 3.97 9.33
C HIS A 89 -1.81 4.70 8.25
N LEU A 90 -1.58 4.42 6.97
CA LEU A 90 -2.36 4.98 5.87
C LEU A 90 -3.62 4.16 5.61
N HIS A 91 -4.72 4.87 5.39
CA HIS A 91 -5.96 4.27 4.91
C HIS A 91 -5.75 3.64 3.52
N PRO A 92 -6.41 2.52 3.15
CA PRO A 92 -6.31 1.88 1.83
C PRO A 92 -6.37 2.84 0.63
N ARG A 93 -7.23 3.86 0.71
CA ARG A 93 -7.33 4.92 -0.31
C ARG A 93 -6.02 5.68 -0.52
N TRP A 94 -5.29 5.98 0.55
CA TRP A 94 -4.01 6.69 0.49
C TRP A 94 -2.86 5.79 0.11
N GLN A 95 -2.89 4.51 0.47
CA GLN A 95 -1.88 3.54 0.03
C GLN A 95 -1.79 3.44 -1.50
N ARG A 96 -2.92 3.64 -2.20
CA ARG A 96 -2.99 3.63 -3.68
C ARG A 96 -2.38 4.85 -4.36
N VAL A 97 -2.01 5.89 -3.61
CA VAL A 97 -1.56 7.17 -4.19
C VAL A 97 -0.31 7.73 -3.52
N ILE A 98 0.13 7.15 -2.39
CA ILE A 98 1.25 7.68 -1.60
C ILE A 98 2.54 7.76 -2.41
N LEU A 99 2.92 6.69 -3.10
CA LEU A 99 4.18 6.65 -3.85
C LEU A 99 4.13 7.49 -5.13
N PRO A 100 3.06 7.43 -5.96
CA PRO A 100 2.88 8.38 -7.06
C PRO A 100 2.97 9.85 -6.60
N ALA A 101 2.29 10.20 -5.51
CA ALA A 101 2.30 11.57 -4.99
C ALA A 101 3.66 11.99 -4.43
N LEU A 102 4.43 11.03 -3.89
CA LEU A 102 5.80 11.26 -3.45
C LEU A 102 6.71 11.56 -4.65
N LEU A 103 6.64 10.75 -5.70
CA LEU A 103 7.40 10.95 -6.94
C LEU A 103 7.09 12.32 -7.55
N GLU A 104 5.81 12.70 -7.64
CA GLU A 104 5.40 14.03 -8.12
C GLU A 104 5.96 15.17 -7.25
N THR A 105 5.89 15.01 -5.92
CA THR A 105 6.37 16.03 -4.98
C THR A 105 7.88 16.23 -5.10
N VAL A 106 8.63 15.12 -5.18
CA VAL A 106 10.07 15.12 -5.36
C VAL A 106 10.44 15.78 -6.69
N GLN A 107 9.81 15.37 -7.79
CA GLN A 107 10.04 15.96 -9.12
C GLN A 107 9.78 17.48 -9.11
N ALA A 108 8.73 17.94 -8.43
CA ALA A 108 8.44 19.37 -8.32
C ALA A 108 9.52 20.13 -7.55
N LEU A 109 10.06 19.56 -6.47
CA LEU A 109 11.16 20.15 -5.69
C LEU A 109 12.47 20.18 -6.47
N THR A 110 12.74 19.16 -7.27
CA THR A 110 14.04 18.97 -7.94
C THR A 110 14.15 19.62 -9.32
N LYS A 111 13.02 19.91 -9.98
CA LYS A 111 12.98 20.42 -11.35
C LYS A 111 13.82 21.68 -11.56
N GLN A 112 13.83 22.59 -10.59
CA GLN A 112 14.63 23.83 -10.67
C GLN A 112 16.14 23.57 -10.58
N TYR A 113 16.54 22.53 -9.85
CA TYR A 113 17.93 22.27 -9.49
C TYR A 113 18.58 21.16 -10.32
N LYS A 114 17.84 20.53 -11.24
CA LYS A 114 18.29 19.36 -12.03
C LYS A 114 18.88 18.27 -11.13
N LEU A 115 18.18 17.99 -10.04
CA LEU A 115 18.60 17.06 -9.02
C LEU A 115 18.09 15.65 -9.35
N ASP A 116 19.00 14.67 -9.40
CA ASP A 116 18.68 13.27 -9.58
C ASP A 116 18.16 12.68 -8.26
N VAL A 117 16.99 12.05 -8.26
CA VAL A 117 16.44 11.47 -7.03
C VAL A 117 16.18 9.99 -7.17
N GLN A 118 16.71 9.24 -6.21
CA GLN A 118 16.42 7.82 -6.02
C GLN A 118 15.56 7.65 -4.77
N ILE A 119 14.47 6.93 -4.89
CA ILE A 119 13.62 6.55 -3.76
C ILE A 119 13.77 5.05 -3.55
N ILE A 120 14.09 4.65 -2.33
CA ILE A 120 14.08 3.26 -1.90
C ILE A 120 13.02 3.17 -0.81
N ALA A 121 11.95 2.44 -1.09
CA ALA A 121 10.83 2.29 -0.18
C ALA A 121 10.57 0.80 0.10
N THR A 122 10.24 0.47 1.35
CA THR A 122 9.73 -0.84 1.73
C THR A 122 8.21 -0.74 1.94
N THR A 123 7.51 -1.86 1.72
CA THR A 123 6.06 -1.92 1.92
C THR A 123 5.60 -3.36 2.15
N HIS A 124 4.63 -3.52 3.03
CA HIS A 124 3.82 -4.73 3.18
C HIS A 124 2.44 -4.56 2.52
N SER A 125 2.21 -3.47 1.77
CA SER A 125 0.93 -3.20 1.14
C SER A 125 0.90 -3.68 -0.31
N PRO A 126 0.04 -4.65 -0.65
CA PRO A 126 -0.22 -4.99 -2.05
C PRO A 126 -0.88 -3.82 -2.82
N MET A 127 -1.49 -2.87 -2.11
CA MET A 127 -2.10 -1.69 -2.74
C MET A 127 -1.05 -0.70 -3.24
N VAL A 128 0.06 -0.56 -2.51
CA VAL A 128 1.21 0.22 -2.96
C VAL A 128 1.79 -0.41 -4.22
N MET A 129 2.01 -1.73 -4.21
CA MET A 129 2.51 -2.47 -5.39
C MET A 129 1.60 -2.30 -6.61
N ALA A 130 0.30 -2.54 -6.46
CA ALA A 130 -0.67 -2.36 -7.54
C ALA A 130 -0.72 -0.93 -8.08
N SER A 131 -0.53 0.09 -7.22
CA SER A 131 -0.55 1.49 -7.63
C SER A 131 0.63 1.90 -8.53
N LEU A 132 1.73 1.15 -8.47
CA LEU A 132 2.93 1.45 -9.24
C LEU A 132 2.94 0.85 -10.63
N GLU A 133 2.16 -0.20 -10.90
CA GLU A 133 2.18 -0.89 -12.19
C GLU A 133 2.06 0.01 -13.43
N PRO A 134 1.26 1.11 -13.42
CA PRO A 134 1.16 2.02 -14.56
C PRO A 134 2.38 2.94 -14.72
N LEU A 135 3.12 3.17 -13.63
CA LEU A 135 4.26 4.10 -13.57
C LEU A 135 5.61 3.38 -13.63
N PHE A 136 5.64 2.07 -13.36
CA PHE A 136 6.86 1.27 -13.30
C PHE A 136 7.54 1.20 -14.67
N ASP A 137 8.80 1.62 -14.72
CA ASP A 137 9.69 1.57 -15.88
C ASP A 137 10.78 0.51 -15.64
N PRO A 138 10.73 -0.67 -16.29
CA PRO A 138 11.69 -1.74 -16.07
C PRO A 138 13.16 -1.38 -16.34
N GLU A 139 13.43 -0.30 -17.07
CA GLU A 139 14.79 0.18 -17.35
C GLU A 139 15.35 1.06 -16.21
N LYS A 140 14.47 1.60 -15.35
CA LYS A 140 14.85 2.52 -14.26
C LYS A 140 14.52 1.98 -12.88
N ASP A 141 13.45 1.20 -12.79
CA ASP A 141 12.85 0.74 -11.56
C ASP A 141 13.19 -0.73 -11.31
N ALA A 142 13.29 -1.06 -10.03
CA ALA A 142 13.45 -2.42 -9.57
C ALA A 142 12.61 -2.61 -8.32
N TRP A 143 11.99 -3.78 -8.21
CA TRP A 143 11.40 -4.23 -6.96
C TRP A 143 12.15 -5.47 -6.50
N PHE A 144 12.26 -5.60 -5.18
CA PHE A 144 13.00 -6.66 -4.53
C PHE A 144 12.09 -7.32 -3.52
N ASP A 145 12.21 -8.63 -3.43
CA ASP A 145 11.55 -9.41 -2.40
C ASP A 145 12.53 -9.65 -1.25
N LEU A 146 12.06 -9.44 -0.02
CA LEU A 146 12.87 -9.55 1.20
C LEU A 146 12.34 -10.72 2.02
N ASN A 147 13.09 -11.83 2.02
CA ASN A 147 12.67 -13.08 2.64
C ASN A 147 13.62 -13.55 3.74
N LEU A 148 13.12 -14.45 4.58
CA LEU A 148 13.92 -15.16 5.57
C LEU A 148 14.07 -16.63 5.15
N VAL A 149 15.22 -16.98 4.57
CA VAL A 149 15.54 -18.33 4.12
C VAL A 149 16.64 -18.92 5.01
N ASP A 150 16.36 -20.06 5.64
CA ASP A 150 17.29 -20.76 6.55
C ASP A 150 17.86 -19.86 7.66
N GLY A 151 17.03 -18.96 8.20
CA GLY A 151 17.42 -18.01 9.24
C GLY A 151 18.30 -16.85 8.77
N LYS A 152 18.46 -16.67 7.45
CA LYS A 152 19.18 -15.54 6.84
C LYS A 152 18.23 -14.69 6.00
N VAL A 153 18.38 -13.38 6.13
CA VAL A 153 17.64 -12.44 5.28
C VAL A 153 18.24 -12.47 3.88
N THR A 154 17.41 -12.74 2.89
CA THR A 154 17.75 -12.67 1.47
C THR A 154 17.00 -11.50 0.83
N LEU A 155 17.64 -10.87 -0.15
CA LEU A 155 17.05 -9.80 -0.96
C LEU A 155 17.17 -10.25 -2.42
N GLU A 156 16.05 -10.51 -3.07
CA GLU A 156 16.02 -11.05 -4.42
C GLU A 156 15.42 -10.03 -5.38
N LYS A 157 16.15 -9.71 -6.46
CA LYS A 157 15.60 -8.85 -7.52
C LYS A 157 14.60 -9.65 -8.33
N MET A 158 13.38 -9.15 -8.40
CA MET A 158 12.31 -9.84 -9.07
C MET A 158 12.13 -9.33 -10.50
N ALA A 159 11.64 -10.20 -11.38
CA ALA A 159 11.25 -9.79 -12.73
C ALA A 159 10.08 -8.79 -12.64
N SER A 160 10.04 -7.80 -13.54
CA SER A 160 8.91 -6.89 -13.62
C SER A 160 7.74 -7.56 -14.34
N TYR A 161 6.60 -7.69 -13.67
CA TYR A 161 5.35 -8.10 -14.29
C TYR A 161 4.16 -7.49 -13.55
N ARG A 162 3.04 -7.35 -14.24
CA ARG A 162 1.80 -6.76 -13.71
C ARG A 162 0.90 -7.84 -13.18
N GLN A 163 0.34 -7.62 -11.99
CA GLN A 163 -0.68 -8.45 -11.36
C GLN A 163 -2.08 -7.86 -11.54
N GLY A 164 -2.17 -6.55 -11.77
CA GLY A 164 -3.41 -5.82 -12.03
C GLY A 164 -4.09 -5.30 -10.76
N ASP A 165 -4.27 -6.13 -9.74
CA ASP A 165 -4.91 -5.74 -8.49
C ASP A 165 -4.22 -6.26 -7.22
N ALA A 166 -4.69 -5.76 -6.06
CA ALA A 166 -4.11 -6.10 -4.77
C ALA A 166 -4.28 -7.59 -4.40
N ASN A 167 -5.35 -8.26 -4.85
CA ASN A 167 -5.54 -9.68 -4.56
C ASN A 167 -4.56 -10.54 -5.35
N ALA A 168 -4.31 -10.18 -6.61
CA ALA A 168 -3.32 -10.84 -7.44
C ALA A 168 -1.90 -10.61 -6.89
N TRP A 169 -1.60 -9.42 -6.38
CA TRP A 169 -0.34 -9.18 -5.64
C TRP A 169 -0.24 -10.06 -4.39
N LEU A 170 -1.27 -10.12 -3.55
CA LEU A 170 -1.27 -10.97 -2.35
C LEU A 170 -0.97 -12.44 -2.66
N GLN A 171 -1.47 -12.95 -3.79
CA GLN A 171 -1.24 -14.33 -4.23
C GLN A 171 0.05 -14.54 -5.05
N SER A 172 0.80 -13.46 -5.31
CA SER A 172 2.04 -13.52 -6.05
C SER A 172 3.22 -13.91 -5.17
N ALA A 173 4.36 -14.18 -5.81
CA ALA A 173 5.63 -14.41 -5.13
C ALA A 173 6.10 -13.25 -4.23
N ALA A 174 5.46 -12.07 -4.30
CA ALA A 174 5.80 -10.96 -3.41
C ALA A 174 5.19 -11.08 -2.00
N PHE A 175 4.16 -11.91 -1.84
CA PHE A 175 3.40 -12.02 -0.57
C PHE A 175 3.08 -13.48 -0.20
N ASP A 176 3.21 -14.42 -1.13
CA ASP A 176 3.11 -15.86 -0.93
C ASP A 176 1.81 -16.35 -0.26
N LEU A 177 0.71 -15.60 -0.41
CA LEU A 177 -0.57 -16.05 0.13
C LEU A 177 -1.25 -17.04 -0.80
N SER A 178 -1.67 -18.18 -0.25
CA SER A 178 -2.48 -19.17 -0.96
C SER A 178 -3.89 -18.67 -1.29
N GLY A 179 -4.37 -17.64 -0.59
CA GLY A 179 -5.69 -17.06 -0.72
C GLY A 179 -5.78 -15.70 -0.04
N THR A 180 -6.79 -14.92 -0.43
CA THR A 180 -7.05 -13.57 0.12
C THR A 180 -8.27 -13.54 1.04
N GLY A 181 -8.87 -14.71 1.28
CA GLY A 181 -10.03 -14.88 2.15
C GLY A 181 -9.63 -15.03 3.61
N SER A 182 -10.60 -15.45 4.44
CA SER A 182 -10.26 -15.93 5.77
C SER A 182 -9.58 -17.28 5.69
N ILE A 183 -8.74 -17.60 6.68
CA ILE A 183 -8.08 -18.91 6.79
C ILE A 183 -9.12 -20.04 6.71
N GLN A 184 -10.29 -19.88 7.33
CA GLN A 184 -11.37 -20.87 7.28
C GLN A 184 -11.93 -21.07 5.87
N VAL A 185 -12.02 -20.00 5.08
CA VAL A 185 -12.44 -20.06 3.68
C VAL A 185 -11.41 -20.84 2.87
N ASP A 186 -10.13 -20.50 3.02
CA ASP A 186 -9.05 -21.13 2.26
C ASP A 186 -8.94 -22.62 2.60
N GLU A 187 -9.00 -22.99 3.88
CA GLU A 187 -9.01 -24.38 4.30
C GLU A 187 -10.23 -25.16 3.78
N ALA A 188 -11.41 -24.54 3.76
CA ALA A 188 -12.63 -25.18 3.24
C ALA A 188 -12.51 -25.41 1.72
N LYS A 189 -11.99 -24.42 0.97
CA LYS A 189 -11.70 -24.54 -0.46
C LYS A 189 -10.68 -25.64 -0.73
N ASP A 190 -9.60 -25.72 0.05
CA ASP A 190 -8.58 -26.76 -0.06
C ASP A 190 -9.12 -28.16 0.21
N ARG A 191 -9.90 -28.34 1.29
CA ARG A 191 -10.56 -29.62 1.58
C ARG A 191 -11.48 -30.04 0.44
N ALA A 192 -12.24 -29.10 -0.10
CA ALA A 192 -13.15 -29.33 -1.22
C ALA A 192 -12.40 -29.69 -2.51
N ALA A 193 -11.33 -28.97 -2.83
CA ALA A 193 -10.48 -29.25 -3.99
C ALA A 193 -9.84 -30.64 -3.91
N LYS A 194 -9.21 -30.98 -2.78
CA LYS A 194 -8.65 -32.32 -2.53
C LYS A 194 -9.70 -33.43 -2.63
N ALA A 195 -10.92 -33.16 -2.16
CA ALA A 195 -12.03 -34.10 -2.27
C ALA A 195 -12.47 -34.34 -3.73
N LEU A 196 -12.38 -33.33 -4.60
CA LEU A 196 -12.66 -33.45 -6.04
C LEU A 196 -11.58 -34.22 -6.79
N GLU A 197 -10.32 -34.05 -6.42
CA GLU A 197 -9.17 -34.77 -7.00
C GLU A 197 -9.15 -36.25 -6.59
N GLY A 198 -9.67 -36.56 -5.39
CA GLY A 198 -9.76 -37.92 -4.88
C GLY A 198 -10.69 -38.82 -5.71
N SER A 199 -10.20 -40.00 -6.07
CA SER A 199 -10.91 -40.98 -6.93
C SER A 199 -12.18 -41.61 -6.33
N ARG A 200 -12.56 -41.27 -5.08
CA ARG A 200 -13.76 -41.78 -4.39
C ARG A 200 -14.57 -40.70 -3.66
N LEU A 201 -14.85 -39.58 -4.31
CA LEU A 201 -15.80 -38.61 -3.75
C LEU A 201 -17.21 -39.20 -3.69
N THR A 202 -17.81 -39.26 -2.50
CA THR A 202 -19.19 -39.73 -2.29
C THR A 202 -20.17 -38.56 -2.22
N LYS A 203 -21.44 -38.79 -2.62
CA LYS A 203 -22.51 -37.78 -2.50
C LYS A 203 -22.66 -37.26 -1.06
N LYS A 204 -22.53 -38.13 -0.05
CA LYS A 204 -22.59 -37.73 1.36
C LYS A 204 -21.49 -36.73 1.71
N LYS A 205 -20.23 -37.02 1.35
CA LYS A 205 -19.10 -36.13 1.64
C LYS A 205 -19.19 -34.83 0.84
N PHE A 206 -19.67 -34.90 -0.41
CA PHE A 206 -19.94 -33.70 -1.20
C PHE A 206 -20.98 -32.79 -0.53
N LEU A 207 -22.13 -33.33 -0.09
CA LEU A 207 -23.18 -32.54 0.56
C LEU A 207 -22.79 -32.02 1.95
N GLU A 208 -21.80 -32.62 2.59
CA GLU A 208 -21.18 -32.11 3.82
C GLU A 208 -20.33 -30.87 3.52
N LEU A 209 -19.42 -30.99 2.54
CA LEU A 209 -18.58 -29.88 2.08
C LEU A 209 -19.41 -28.75 1.44
N ASP A 210 -20.48 -29.06 0.71
CA ASP A 210 -21.40 -28.07 0.13
C ASP A 210 -22.04 -27.20 1.21
N ARG A 211 -22.47 -27.80 2.34
CA ARG A 211 -23.04 -27.06 3.46
C ARG A 211 -22.02 -26.14 4.14
N GLU A 212 -20.80 -26.64 4.30
CA GLU A 212 -19.69 -25.86 4.85
C GLU A 212 -19.34 -24.68 3.94
N LEU A 213 -19.09 -24.93 2.66
CA LEU A 213 -18.78 -23.91 1.66
C LEU A 213 -19.90 -22.86 1.56
N ARG A 214 -21.17 -23.28 1.55
CA ARG A 214 -22.30 -22.34 1.51
C ARG A 214 -22.38 -21.43 2.73
N SER A 215 -21.88 -21.86 3.88
CA SER A 215 -21.86 -21.03 5.10
C SER A 215 -20.72 -20.02 5.11
N LEU A 216 -19.70 -20.21 4.26
CA LEU A 216 -18.46 -19.42 4.25
C LEU A 216 -18.32 -18.55 3.00
N LEU A 217 -18.82 -19.00 1.85
CA LEU A 217 -18.65 -18.36 0.55
C LEU A 217 -19.88 -17.55 0.16
N THR A 218 -19.66 -16.50 -0.63
CA THR A 218 -20.75 -15.73 -1.25
C THR A 218 -21.25 -16.42 -2.52
N ASP A 219 -22.44 -16.06 -2.96
CA ASP A 219 -23.03 -16.58 -4.20
C ASP A 219 -22.24 -16.19 -5.47
N THR A 220 -21.36 -15.18 -5.36
CA THR A 220 -20.49 -14.71 -6.46
C THR A 220 -19.08 -15.29 -6.39
N ASP A 221 -18.75 -16.11 -5.40
CA ASP A 221 -17.42 -16.71 -5.29
C ASP A 221 -17.18 -17.69 -6.45
N GLU A 222 -16.06 -17.53 -7.14
CA GLU A 222 -15.76 -18.31 -8.35
C GLU A 222 -15.61 -19.80 -8.05
N PHE A 223 -14.98 -20.15 -6.92
CA PHE A 223 -14.84 -21.54 -6.50
C PHE A 223 -16.21 -22.14 -6.19
N TRP A 224 -17.08 -21.39 -5.51
CA TRP A 224 -18.45 -21.81 -5.21
C TRP A 224 -19.27 -22.10 -6.48
N ILE A 225 -19.19 -21.22 -7.47
CA ILE A 225 -19.87 -21.40 -8.76
C ILE A 225 -19.40 -22.70 -9.44
N ARG A 226 -18.08 -22.95 -9.48
CA ARG A 226 -17.50 -24.17 -10.05
C ARG A 226 -17.90 -25.42 -9.26
N TRP A 227 -17.91 -25.36 -7.92
CA TRP A 227 -18.34 -26.45 -7.05
C TRP A 227 -19.79 -26.85 -7.31
N ARG A 228 -20.70 -25.87 -7.36
CA ARG A 228 -22.13 -26.06 -7.67
C ARG A 228 -22.33 -26.71 -9.03
N PHE A 229 -21.59 -26.26 -10.04
CA PHE A 229 -21.63 -26.85 -11.38
C PHE A 229 -21.24 -28.33 -11.37
N VAL A 230 -20.20 -28.71 -10.63
CA VAL A 230 -19.81 -30.13 -10.46
C VAL A 230 -20.92 -30.93 -9.79
N GLY A 231 -21.53 -30.39 -8.72
CA GLY A 231 -22.64 -31.05 -8.03
C GLY A 231 -23.86 -31.28 -8.91
N GLN A 232 -24.23 -30.30 -9.74
CA GLN A 232 -25.30 -30.43 -10.73
C GLN A 232 -24.97 -31.49 -11.80
N LYS A 233 -23.75 -31.48 -12.36
CA LYS A 233 -23.35 -32.50 -13.35
C LYS A 233 -23.36 -33.93 -12.80
N LYS A 234 -23.11 -34.11 -11.50
CA LYS A 234 -23.17 -35.42 -10.84
C LYS A 234 -24.58 -35.80 -10.35
N GLY A 235 -25.58 -34.93 -10.49
CA GLY A 235 -26.94 -35.14 -9.97
C GLY A 235 -27.01 -35.17 -8.43
N TRP A 236 -26.06 -34.50 -7.79
CA TRP A 236 -25.96 -34.45 -6.32
C TRP A 236 -26.65 -33.23 -5.73
N LEU A 237 -26.81 -32.18 -6.54
CA LEU A 237 -27.52 -30.93 -6.28
C LEU A 237 -28.67 -30.73 -7.26
#